data_AF-A0A519UUQ9-F1
#
_entry.id   AF-A0A519UUQ9-F1
#
_cell.length_a   1.000
_cell.length_b   1.000
_cell.length_c   1.000
_cell.angle_alpha   90.00
_cell.angle_beta   90.00
_cell.angle_gamma   90.00
#
_symmetry.space_group_name_H-M   'P 1'
#
loop_
_entity.id
_entity.type
_entity.pdbx_description
1 polymer ?
#
loop_
_entity_poly.entity_id
_entity_poly.type
_entity_poly.pdbx_seq_one_letter_code
_entity_poly.pdbx_strand_id
1 'polypeptide(L)'
;MNFKTTSFLASDILLINLSLKAQDVEDNIRMVKPFKADGISNEWDEPLNQYNDATKLAFALANDDKNLYIIIESLDPQTTFSILIGGITLNINAQGKKKDGIKLTFPWPDRPLIPKEEPVSSNGNDEQWHDEVATKSIKVSGFKNIKDGNLPVLNEDGIENGMSIHPNKILFMNCVSHWLN
;
A
#
# COMPACT_ATOMS: atom_id res chain seq x y z
N MET A 1 19.20 -23.64 -77.96
CA MET A 1 17.95 -24.41 -77.76
C MET A 1 17.73 -24.56 -76.26
N ASN A 2 16.66 -23.95 -75.76
CA ASN A 2 16.03 -23.97 -74.42
C ASN A 2 16.74 -24.60 -73.22
N PHE A 3 16.89 -23.82 -72.14
CA PHE A 3 16.77 -24.33 -70.77
C PHE A 3 15.75 -23.51 -69.98
N LYS A 4 14.89 -24.26 -69.28
CA LYS A 4 13.60 -23.86 -68.72
C LYS A 4 13.73 -23.01 -67.45
N THR A 5 12.76 -22.12 -67.30
CA THR A 5 12.43 -21.36 -66.10
C THR A 5 11.96 -22.26 -64.96
N THR A 6 12.47 -22.03 -63.75
CA THR A 6 11.85 -22.51 -62.50
C THR A 6 11.75 -21.36 -61.50
N SER A 7 10.50 -21.14 -61.10
CA SER A 7 9.95 -20.14 -60.19
C SER A 7 10.53 -20.22 -58.77
N PHE A 8 10.93 -19.07 -58.21
CA PHE A 8 11.13 -18.88 -56.77
C PHE A 8 9.98 -18.04 -56.21
N LEU A 9 9.23 -18.63 -55.27
CA LEU A 9 8.22 -17.92 -54.49
C LEU A 9 8.92 -17.05 -53.45
N ALA A 10 8.73 -15.73 -53.52
CA ALA A 10 9.17 -14.79 -52.51
C ALA A 10 8.27 -14.91 -51.28
N SER A 11 8.84 -15.29 -50.14
CA SER A 11 8.16 -15.25 -48.84
C SER A 11 8.55 -13.95 -48.15
N ASP A 12 7.67 -12.95 -48.22
CA ASP A 12 7.84 -11.70 -47.47
C ASP A 12 7.65 -11.96 -45.97
N ILE A 13 8.74 -11.86 -45.20
CA ILE A 13 8.70 -11.85 -43.74
C ILE A 13 8.22 -10.46 -43.31
N LEU A 14 6.94 -10.36 -42.99
CA LEU A 14 6.34 -9.15 -42.40
C LEU A 14 6.90 -8.96 -40.99
N LEU A 15 7.89 -8.07 -40.85
CA LEU A 15 8.39 -7.60 -39.56
C LEU A 15 7.33 -6.73 -38.88
N ILE A 16 6.51 -7.36 -38.03
CA ILE A 16 5.59 -6.65 -37.15
C ILE A 16 6.43 -5.94 -36.07
N ASN A 17 6.51 -4.61 -36.14
CA ASN A 17 7.07 -3.78 -35.08
C ASN A 17 6.15 -3.85 -33.86
N LEU A 18 6.39 -4.82 -32.97
CA LEU A 18 5.82 -4.78 -31.63
C LEU A 18 6.52 -3.65 -30.86
N SER A 19 5.86 -2.50 -30.73
CA SER A 19 6.29 -1.47 -29.80
C SER A 19 6.20 -2.01 -28.38
N LEU A 20 7.34 -2.48 -27.87
CA LEU A 20 7.53 -2.78 -26.45
C LEU A 20 7.36 -1.46 -25.69
N LYS A 21 6.21 -1.28 -25.05
CA LYS A 21 6.05 -0.26 -24.02
C LYS A 21 6.84 -0.74 -22.80
N ALA A 22 8.09 -0.29 -22.67
CA ALA A 22 8.72 -0.25 -21.37
C ALA A 22 7.79 0.56 -20.45
N GLN A 23 7.46 0.03 -19.27
CA GLN A 23 6.76 0.82 -18.26
C GLN A 23 7.67 2.01 -17.93
N ASP A 24 7.14 3.24 -18.00
CA ASP A 24 7.84 4.39 -17.45
C ASP A 24 8.16 4.05 -16.00
N VAL A 25 9.45 4.04 -15.68
CA VAL A 25 9.90 3.84 -14.30
C VAL A 25 9.61 5.14 -13.60
N GLU A 26 8.69 5.11 -12.64
CA GLU A 26 8.40 6.26 -11.83
C GLU A 26 9.63 6.64 -11.00
N ASP A 27 9.96 7.94 -11.01
CA ASP A 27 11.09 8.46 -10.26
C ASP A 27 10.88 8.19 -8.76
N ASN A 28 11.90 7.60 -8.14
CA ASN A 28 11.87 7.29 -6.72
C ASN A 28 11.89 8.59 -5.89
N ILE A 29 10.85 8.80 -5.10
CA ILE A 29 10.75 9.95 -4.18
C ILE A 29 11.67 9.72 -2.99
N ARG A 30 12.50 10.72 -2.67
CA ARG A 30 13.35 10.70 -1.47
C ARG A 30 12.68 11.46 -0.34
N MET A 31 12.64 10.85 0.85
CA MET A 31 12.17 11.53 2.05
C MET A 31 13.29 12.43 2.58
N VAL A 32 13.09 13.75 2.51
CA VAL A 32 14.09 14.76 2.93
C VAL A 32 13.64 15.60 4.13
N LYS A 33 12.34 15.60 4.44
CA LYS A 33 11.77 16.26 5.62
C LYS A 33 11.82 15.28 6.81
N PRO A 34 11.95 15.77 8.06
CA PRO A 34 11.72 14.93 9.23
C PRO A 34 10.36 14.26 9.14
N PHE A 35 10.31 12.95 9.34
CA PHE A 35 9.09 12.17 9.22
C PHE A 35 8.59 11.71 10.58
N LYS A 36 7.28 11.69 10.77
CA LYS A 36 6.64 11.12 11.95
C LYS A 36 5.43 10.30 11.55
N ALA A 37 5.34 9.08 12.07
CA ALA A 37 4.20 8.21 11.82
C ALA A 37 2.99 8.55 12.73
N ASP A 38 2.36 9.71 12.56
CA ASP A 38 1.23 10.18 13.39
C ASP A 38 -0.09 10.36 12.64
N GLY A 39 -0.19 9.86 11.40
CA GLY A 39 -1.42 9.94 10.61
C GLY A 39 -1.75 11.36 10.16
N ILE A 40 -0.75 12.16 9.79
CA ILE A 40 -0.94 13.43 9.09
C ILE A 40 -0.03 13.44 7.85
N SER A 41 -0.35 14.29 6.86
CA SER A 41 0.32 14.35 5.55
C SER A 41 1.30 15.51 5.38
N ASN A 42 1.56 16.31 6.42
CA ASN A 42 2.32 17.56 6.31
C ASN A 42 3.74 17.38 5.73
N GLU A 43 4.32 16.19 5.86
CA GLU A 43 5.62 15.83 5.32
C GLU A 43 5.60 15.55 3.82
N TRP A 44 4.43 15.22 3.26
CA TRP A 44 4.23 14.87 1.87
C TRP A 44 3.82 16.08 1.05
N ASP A 45 4.13 16.03 -0.24
CA ASP A 45 3.64 17.03 -1.18
C ASP A 45 2.24 16.60 -1.65
N GLU A 46 1.26 17.49 -1.52
CA GLU A 46 -0.13 17.24 -1.90
C GLU A 46 -0.46 17.86 -3.27
N PRO A 47 -1.28 17.19 -4.11
CA PRO A 47 -1.88 15.87 -3.89
C PRO A 47 -0.83 14.75 -4.00
N LEU A 48 -1.07 13.63 -3.32
CA LEU A 48 -0.22 12.44 -3.44
C LEU A 48 -0.11 11.99 -4.90
N ASN A 49 1.07 11.51 -5.29
CA ASN A 49 1.41 11.26 -6.69
C ASN A 49 0.72 10.03 -7.31
N GLN A 50 0.19 9.13 -6.49
CA GLN A 50 -0.52 7.94 -6.97
C GLN A 50 -1.98 7.95 -6.55
N TYR A 51 -2.84 7.50 -7.46
CA TYR A 51 -4.26 7.28 -7.21
C TYR A 51 -4.77 6.01 -7.89
N ASN A 52 -5.53 5.22 -7.16
CA ASN A 52 -6.18 4.02 -7.67
C ASN A 52 -7.70 4.22 -7.75
N ASP A 53 -8.25 4.22 -8.96
CA ASP A 53 -9.68 4.43 -9.20
C ASP A 53 -10.57 3.32 -8.64
N ALA A 54 -10.10 2.07 -8.56
CA ALA A 54 -10.90 0.95 -8.12
C ALA A 54 -11.05 0.93 -6.60
N THR A 55 -9.99 1.25 -5.87
CA THR A 55 -9.98 1.29 -4.40
C THR A 55 -10.24 2.70 -3.85
N LYS A 56 -10.22 3.74 -4.68
CA LYS A 56 -10.35 5.15 -4.28
C LYS A 56 -9.26 5.59 -3.30
N LEU A 57 -8.07 5.00 -3.42
CA LEU A 57 -6.91 5.32 -2.60
C LEU A 57 -5.96 6.25 -3.32
N ALA A 58 -5.62 7.36 -2.68
CA ALA A 58 -4.42 8.13 -2.99
C ALA A 58 -3.26 7.61 -2.13
N PHE A 59 -2.05 7.53 -2.67
CA PHE A 59 -0.89 7.09 -1.91
C PHE A 59 0.40 7.70 -2.45
N ALA A 60 1.43 7.70 -1.62
CA ALA A 60 2.79 8.01 -2.03
C ALA A 60 3.78 7.10 -1.31
N LEU A 61 4.88 6.81 -2.00
CA LEU A 61 5.99 6.00 -1.51
C LEU A 61 7.25 6.83 -1.62
N ALA A 62 8.05 6.85 -0.55
CA ALA A 62 9.35 7.48 -0.55
C ALA A 62 10.35 6.62 0.23
N ASN A 63 11.63 6.86 0.04
CA ASN A 63 12.66 6.23 0.86
C ASN A 63 13.77 7.20 1.25
N ASP A 64 14.55 6.82 2.25
CA ASP A 64 15.87 7.40 2.50
C ASP A 64 16.92 6.27 2.47
N ASP A 65 18.09 6.50 3.07
CA ASP A 65 19.15 5.50 3.12
C ASP A 65 18.87 4.36 4.10
N LYS A 66 17.82 4.40 4.91
CA LYS A 66 17.55 3.42 5.97
C LYS A 66 16.13 2.90 5.99
N ASN A 67 15.20 3.68 5.48
CA ASN A 67 13.78 3.51 5.70
C ASN A 67 12.98 3.60 4.41
N LEU A 68 11.87 2.86 4.39
CA LEU A 68 10.79 3.05 3.44
C LEU A 68 9.65 3.78 4.13
N TYR A 69 9.09 4.77 3.46
CA TYR A 69 7.98 5.61 3.89
C TYR A 69 6.80 5.39 2.96
N ILE A 70 5.61 5.25 3.54
CA ILE A 70 4.36 5.20 2.80
C ILE A 70 3.36 6.14 3.46
N ILE A 71 2.53 6.77 2.64
CA ILE A 71 1.29 7.41 3.08
C ILE A 71 0.13 6.92 2.21
N ILE A 72 -1.01 6.67 2.84
CA ILE A 72 -2.24 6.28 2.16
C ILE A 72 -3.37 7.18 2.64
N GLU A 73 -4.15 7.65 1.68
CA GLU A 73 -5.29 8.52 1.83
C GLU A 73 -6.54 7.95 1.17
N SER A 74 -7.67 8.02 1.87
CA SER A 74 -8.99 7.67 1.33
C SER A 74 -9.98 8.78 1.65
N LEU A 75 -10.68 9.29 0.63
CA LEU A 75 -11.86 10.14 0.81
C LEU A 75 -13.17 9.35 0.73
N ASP A 76 -13.09 8.06 0.37
CA ASP A 76 -14.27 7.21 0.21
C ASP A 76 -14.65 6.53 1.55
N PRO A 77 -15.87 6.74 2.06
CA PRO A 77 -16.29 6.17 3.34
C PRO A 77 -16.29 4.63 3.38
N GLN A 78 -16.57 3.97 2.26
CA GLN A 78 -16.63 2.50 2.19
C GLN A 78 -15.22 1.90 2.20
N THR A 79 -14.30 2.53 1.47
CA THR A 79 -12.88 2.21 1.51
C THR A 79 -12.32 2.42 2.91
N THR A 80 -12.58 3.58 3.53
CA THR A 80 -12.15 3.86 4.90
C THR A 80 -12.66 2.80 5.87
N PHE A 81 -13.95 2.44 5.82
CA PHE A 81 -14.52 1.38 6.66
C PHE A 81 -13.87 0.01 6.41
N SER A 82 -13.63 -0.34 5.15
CA SER A 82 -12.97 -1.60 4.78
C SER A 82 -11.55 -1.69 5.34
N ILE A 83 -10.81 -0.59 5.36
CA ILE A 83 -9.46 -0.51 5.93
C ILE A 83 -9.50 -0.69 7.44
N LEU A 84 -10.46 -0.08 8.13
CA LEU A 84 -10.58 -0.20 9.58
C LEU A 84 -10.90 -1.64 10.03
N ILE A 85 -11.63 -2.40 9.21
CA ILE A 85 -11.97 -3.80 9.50
C ILE A 85 -10.85 -4.76 9.08
N GLY A 86 -10.32 -4.60 7.87
CA GLY A 86 -9.42 -5.59 7.24
C GLY A 86 -7.95 -5.20 7.23
N GLY A 87 -7.63 -3.94 7.47
CA GLY A 87 -6.31 -3.37 7.28
C GLY A 87 -5.90 -3.21 5.82
N ILE A 88 -4.76 -2.55 5.60
CA ILE A 88 -4.04 -2.53 4.33
C ILE A 88 -2.76 -3.33 4.50
N THR A 89 -2.47 -4.20 3.54
CA THR A 89 -1.22 -4.98 3.53
C THR A 89 -0.22 -4.41 2.54
N LEU A 90 0.91 -3.94 3.05
CA LEU A 90 2.12 -3.67 2.27
C LEU A 90 2.91 -4.97 2.13
N ASN A 91 3.13 -5.40 0.89
CA ASN A 91 3.95 -6.57 0.56
C ASN A 91 5.14 -6.13 -0.28
N ILE A 92 6.36 -6.35 0.22
CA ILE A 92 7.59 -5.91 -0.45
C ILE A 92 8.47 -7.12 -0.75
N ASN A 93 8.90 -7.23 -2.00
CA ASN A 93 9.81 -8.27 -2.45
C ASN A 93 11.06 -7.67 -3.09
N ALA A 94 12.05 -7.34 -2.25
CA ALA A 94 13.31 -6.75 -2.71
C ALA A 94 14.19 -7.70 -3.52
N GLN A 95 13.99 -9.02 -3.42
CA GLN A 95 14.84 -10.03 -4.08
C GLN A 95 14.31 -10.51 -5.43
N GLY A 96 13.09 -10.11 -5.83
CA GLY A 96 12.45 -10.55 -7.08
C GLY A 96 12.23 -12.08 -7.17
N LYS A 97 12.25 -12.80 -6.05
CA LYS A 97 12.09 -14.27 -6.01
C LYS A 97 10.62 -14.65 -5.83
N LYS A 98 10.23 -15.85 -6.26
CA LYS A 98 8.85 -16.37 -6.14
C LYS A 98 8.33 -16.55 -4.70
N LYS A 99 9.17 -16.41 -3.67
CA LYS A 99 8.70 -16.45 -2.28
C LYS A 99 7.94 -15.17 -1.96
N ASP A 100 6.89 -15.31 -1.17
CA ASP A 100 6.22 -14.17 -0.54
C ASP A 100 7.26 -13.32 0.17
N GLY A 101 7.23 -12.02 -0.13
CA GLY A 101 8.08 -11.04 0.49
C GLY A 101 7.70 -10.80 1.95
N ILE A 102 8.27 -9.74 2.50
CA ILE A 102 7.85 -9.19 3.79
C ILE A 102 6.44 -8.62 3.65
N LYS A 103 5.59 -8.88 4.65
CA LYS A 103 4.22 -8.37 4.68
C LYS A 103 3.99 -7.62 5.98
N LEU A 104 3.42 -6.44 5.87
CA LEU A 104 2.98 -5.61 6.98
C LEU A 104 1.53 -5.23 6.74
N THR A 105 0.65 -5.54 7.69
CA THR A 105 -0.76 -5.16 7.66
C THR A 105 -1.08 -4.20 8.79
N PHE A 106 -1.59 -3.03 8.45
CA PHE A 106 -2.04 -2.03 9.39
C PHE A 106 -3.24 -1.27 8.77
N PRO A 107 -4.24 -0.84 9.57
CA PRO A 107 -4.47 -1.28 10.94
C PRO A 107 -4.82 -2.77 11.05
N TRP A 108 -4.44 -3.43 12.14
CA TRP A 108 -4.88 -4.79 12.43
C TRP A 108 -5.70 -4.81 13.73
N PRO A 109 -6.94 -5.35 13.71
CA PRO A 109 -7.72 -5.48 14.92
C PRO A 109 -7.33 -6.78 15.67
N ASP A 110 -7.10 -6.68 16.98
CA ASP A 110 -6.78 -7.85 17.83
C ASP A 110 -7.94 -8.84 17.96
N ARG A 111 -9.15 -8.39 17.65
CA ARG A 111 -10.37 -9.19 17.58
C ARG A 111 -11.11 -8.87 16.28
N PRO A 112 -11.78 -9.84 15.64
CA PRO A 112 -12.59 -9.55 14.46
C PRO A 112 -13.65 -8.48 14.80
N LEU A 113 -13.66 -7.39 14.03
CA LEU A 113 -14.73 -6.40 14.09
C LEU A 113 -15.94 -7.00 13.37
N ILE A 114 -16.87 -7.58 14.13
CA ILE A 114 -18.14 -8.08 13.60
C ILE A 114 -19.06 -6.86 13.49
N PRO A 115 -19.59 -6.53 12.29
CA PRO A 115 -20.66 -5.54 12.17
C PRO A 115 -21.83 -6.01 13.03
N LYS A 116 -22.17 -5.26 14.09
CA LYS A 116 -23.36 -5.57 14.89
C LYS A 116 -24.58 -5.37 14.00
N GLU A 117 -25.25 -6.46 13.63
CA GLU A 117 -26.62 -6.43 13.09
C GLU A 117 -27.60 -6.11 14.23
N GLU A 118 -27.53 -4.90 14.78
CA GLU A 118 -28.56 -4.42 15.72
C GLU A 118 -29.47 -3.42 14.99
N PRO A 119 -30.81 -3.50 15.19
CA PRO A 119 -31.72 -2.51 14.64
C PRO A 119 -31.29 -1.14 15.13
N VAL A 120 -31.07 -0.20 14.20
CA VAL A 120 -30.64 1.18 14.47
C VAL A 120 -31.66 1.85 15.40
N SER A 121 -31.41 1.76 16.70
CA SER A 121 -31.93 2.71 17.68
C SER A 121 -31.04 3.94 17.55
N SER A 122 -31.60 4.96 16.91
CA SER A 122 -30.99 6.26 16.65
C SER A 122 -30.79 7.07 17.93
N ASN A 123 -29.94 6.59 18.85
CA ASN A 123 -29.56 7.28 20.09
C ASN A 123 -28.13 6.91 20.56
N GLY A 124 -27.25 6.51 19.63
CA GLY A 124 -25.85 6.23 19.93
C GLY A 124 -24.98 7.43 19.56
N ASN A 125 -24.36 8.05 20.56
CA ASN A 125 -23.46 9.19 20.41
C ASN A 125 -22.31 8.83 19.46
N ASP A 126 -22.06 9.65 18.44
CA ASP A 126 -21.02 9.45 17.42
C ASP A 126 -19.60 9.28 18.02
N GLU A 127 -19.41 9.72 19.27
CA GLU A 127 -18.19 9.61 20.07
C GLU A 127 -17.79 8.16 20.38
N GLN A 128 -18.73 7.22 20.45
CA GLN A 128 -18.45 5.84 20.88
C GLN A 128 -17.75 4.99 19.78
N TRP A 129 -17.84 5.41 18.51
CA TRP A 129 -17.16 4.72 17.41
C TRP A 129 -15.64 4.93 17.41
N HIS A 130 -15.15 6.03 17.98
CA HIS A 130 -13.73 6.37 17.95
C HIS A 130 -12.86 5.43 18.82
N ASP A 131 -13.38 4.97 19.95
CA ASP A 131 -12.63 4.12 20.88
C ASP A 131 -12.55 2.65 20.44
N GLU A 132 -13.58 2.14 19.75
CA GLU A 132 -13.62 0.74 19.29
C GLU A 132 -12.84 0.53 17.97
N VAL A 133 -12.71 1.59 17.16
CA VAL A 133 -11.95 1.61 15.90
C VAL A 133 -10.46 1.92 16.11
N ALA A 134 -10.04 2.26 17.34
CA ALA A 134 -8.63 2.42 17.70
C ALA A 134 -7.92 1.05 17.67
N THR A 135 -7.59 0.58 16.48
CA THR A 135 -6.78 -0.61 16.20
C THR A 135 -5.36 -0.40 16.71
N LYS A 136 -4.89 -1.31 17.56
CA LYS A 136 -3.64 -1.14 18.33
C LYS A 136 -2.49 -2.03 17.87
N SER A 137 -2.70 -2.83 16.82
CA SER A 137 -1.67 -3.75 16.36
C SER A 137 -1.38 -3.64 14.87
N ILE A 138 -0.18 -4.12 14.55
CA ILE A 138 0.40 -4.27 13.23
C ILE A 138 0.64 -5.77 13.05
N LYS A 139 0.16 -6.35 11.96
CA LYS A 139 0.46 -7.75 11.66
C LYS A 139 1.65 -7.83 10.71
N VAL A 140 2.66 -8.62 11.07
CA VAL A 140 3.90 -8.75 10.30
C VAL A 140 4.17 -10.22 9.96
N SER A 141 4.77 -10.45 8.79
CA SER A 141 5.34 -11.75 8.45
C SER A 141 6.51 -11.66 7.47
N GLY A 142 7.43 -12.62 7.53
CA GLY A 142 8.52 -12.76 6.54
C GLY A 142 9.72 -11.86 6.80
N PHE A 143 9.72 -11.11 7.90
CA PHE A 143 10.86 -10.29 8.33
C PHE A 143 11.99 -11.19 8.83
N LYS A 144 13.24 -10.79 8.57
CA LYS A 144 14.43 -11.56 8.98
C LYS A 144 14.65 -11.54 10.50
N ASN A 145 14.44 -10.37 11.12
CA ASN A 145 14.77 -10.11 12.53
C ASN A 145 13.54 -9.82 13.40
N ILE A 146 12.33 -9.90 12.83
CA ILE A 146 11.07 -9.69 13.55
C ILE A 146 10.28 -10.99 13.48
N LYS A 147 9.78 -11.45 14.62
CA LYS A 147 8.96 -12.66 14.67
C LYS A 147 7.59 -12.41 14.04
N ASP A 148 7.18 -13.29 13.14
CA ASP A 148 5.84 -13.28 12.57
C ASP A 148 4.75 -13.26 13.65
N GLY A 149 3.74 -12.39 13.48
CA GLY A 149 2.66 -12.22 14.45
C GLY A 149 2.08 -10.82 14.46
N ASN A 150 1.42 -10.48 15.56
CA ASN A 150 0.90 -9.14 15.82
C ASN A 150 1.89 -8.40 16.72
N LEU A 151 2.30 -7.20 16.31
CA LEU A 151 3.09 -6.26 17.09
C LEU A 151 2.17 -5.14 17.59
N PRO A 152 2.44 -4.58 18.78
CA PRO A 152 1.84 -3.32 19.18
C PRO A 152 2.30 -2.17 18.27
N VAL A 153 1.45 -1.12 18.11
CA VAL A 153 1.84 0.12 17.41
C VAL A 153 3.10 0.75 17.99
N LEU A 154 3.25 0.69 19.32
CA LEU A 154 4.50 1.02 20.01
C LEU A 154 5.32 -0.26 20.21
N ASN A 155 6.29 -0.48 19.32
CA ASN A 155 7.19 -1.63 19.35
C ASN A 155 8.67 -1.18 19.34
N GLU A 156 9.57 -2.10 19.65
CA GLU A 156 11.03 -1.90 19.61
C GLU A 156 11.64 -2.36 18.27
N ASP A 157 10.80 -2.84 17.34
CA ASP A 157 11.22 -3.46 16.08
C ASP A 157 11.49 -2.44 14.96
N GLY A 158 11.42 -1.14 15.26
CA GLY A 158 11.68 -0.06 14.32
C GLY A 158 10.61 0.09 13.24
N ILE A 159 9.39 -0.40 13.52
CA ILE A 159 8.20 -0.19 12.69
C ILE A 159 7.34 0.88 13.38
N GLU A 160 7.18 2.02 12.72
CA GLU A 160 6.34 3.10 13.21
C GLU A 160 5.11 3.23 12.34
N ASN A 161 3.93 3.40 12.96
CA ASN A 161 2.65 3.54 12.25
C ASN A 161 1.78 4.61 12.90
N GLY A 162 1.14 5.44 12.06
CA GLY A 162 0.17 6.43 12.48
C GLY A 162 -1.12 6.32 11.69
N MET A 163 -2.24 6.62 12.36
CA MET A 163 -3.56 6.65 11.75
C MET A 163 -4.38 7.80 12.31
N SER A 164 -5.01 8.59 11.43
CA SER A 164 -6.02 9.56 11.84
C SER A 164 -7.25 9.48 10.93
N ILE A 165 -8.41 9.79 11.50
CA ILE A 165 -9.67 9.90 10.77
C ILE A 165 -10.16 11.33 10.93
N HIS A 166 -10.20 12.09 9.83
CA HIS A 166 -10.73 13.45 9.84
C HIS A 166 -12.26 13.47 9.65
N PRO A 167 -12.96 14.58 9.98
CA PRO A 167 -14.41 14.68 9.85
C PRO A 167 -14.98 14.32 8.47
N ASN A 168 -14.19 14.54 7.40
CA ASN A 168 -14.54 14.16 6.03
C ASN A 168 -14.20 12.68 5.71
N LYS A 169 -13.99 11.85 6.73
CA LYS A 169 -13.58 10.44 6.63
C LYS A 169 -12.27 10.21 5.89
N ILE A 170 -11.41 11.23 5.92
CA ILE A 170 -10.04 11.17 5.39
C ILE A 170 -9.22 10.32 6.35
N LEU A 171 -8.76 9.18 5.85
CA LEU A 171 -7.83 8.32 6.56
C LEU A 171 -6.42 8.68 6.13
N PHE A 172 -5.55 9.07 7.05
CA PHE A 172 -4.11 9.11 6.78
C PHE A 172 -3.47 7.93 7.47
N MET A 173 -2.70 7.14 6.73
CA MET A 173 -1.93 6.04 7.28
C MET A 173 -0.49 6.15 6.84
N ASN A 174 0.42 6.21 7.79
CA ASN A 174 1.83 6.29 7.48
C ASN A 174 2.64 5.21 8.18
N CYS A 175 3.69 4.71 7.52
CA CYS A 175 4.55 3.66 8.05
C CYS A 175 6.02 3.90 7.72
N VAL A 176 6.89 3.71 8.72
CA VAL A 176 8.36 3.70 8.58
C VAL A 176 8.87 2.34 9.00
N SER A 177 9.86 1.82 8.29
CA SER A 177 10.51 0.57 8.65
C SER A 177 12.01 0.63 8.36
N HIS A 178 12.81 0.27 9.35
CA HIS A 178 14.28 0.35 9.31
C HIS A 178 14.87 -0.93 8.68
N TRP A 179 15.26 -0.89 7.41
CA TRP A 179 15.47 -2.11 6.61
C TRP A 179 16.92 -2.55 6.37
N LEU A 180 17.92 -1.77 6.77
CA LEU A 180 19.30 -2.00 6.30
C LEU A 180 20.26 -2.73 7.26
N ASN A 181 19.80 -3.69 8.08
CA ASN A 181 20.71 -4.64 8.76
C ASN A 181 20.15 -6.07 8.90
#